data_AF-A0A0F5J5G8-F1
#
_entry.id   AF-A0A0F5J5G8-F1
#
_cell.length_a   1.000
_cell.length_b   1.000
_cell.length_c   1.000
_cell.angle_alpha   90.00
_cell.angle_beta   90.00
_cell.angle_gamma   90.00
#
_symmetry.space_group_name_H-M   'P 1'
#
loop_
_entity.id
_entity.type
_entity.pdbx_description
1 polymer ?
#
loop_
_entity_poly.entity_id
_entity_poly.type
_entity_poly.pdbx_seq_one_letter_code
_entity_poly.pdbx_strand_id
1 'polypeptide(L)'
;MKTEEQTVGSDYGIERSWGYQELAILYFPHIKPESATRQLGRWISVSRELMSQLTANGWKPGRKLLTPKQAACIFRHLGPPGC
;
A
#
# COMPACT_ATOMS: atom_id res chain seq x y z
N MET A 1 -13.07 23.26 3.22
CA MET A 1 -12.19 23.37 4.39
C MET A 1 -11.38 22.08 4.47
N LYS A 2 -10.05 22.22 4.55
CA LYS A 2 -9.05 21.14 4.50
C LYS A 2 -9.37 20.05 5.51
N THR A 3 -9.50 18.81 5.06
CA THR A 3 -9.24 17.65 5.94
C THR A 3 -7.74 17.36 5.86
N GLU A 4 -6.95 18.30 6.39
CA GLU A 4 -5.53 18.13 6.71
C GLU A 4 -5.43 17.61 8.13
N GLU A 5 -5.75 16.34 8.33
CA GLU A 5 -5.24 15.57 9.46
C GLU A 5 -4.98 14.19 8.86
N GLN A 6 -3.72 13.80 8.67
CA GLN A 6 -2.97 13.30 9.81
C GLN A 6 -1.44 13.40 9.57
N THR A 7 -0.78 14.29 10.29
CA THR A 7 0.63 14.14 10.67
C THR A 7 0.68 13.43 12.01
N VAL A 8 1.48 12.37 12.12
CA VAL A 8 2.27 11.95 13.30
C VAL A 8 2.92 10.61 12.95
N GLY A 9 4.23 10.68 12.71
CA GLY A 9 5.21 9.73 13.19
C GLY A 9 5.00 8.28 12.85
N SER A 10 5.30 7.90 11.62
CA SER A 10 6.06 6.68 11.35
C SER A 10 6.59 6.69 9.93
N ASP A 11 7.91 6.71 9.78
CA ASP A 11 8.64 6.68 8.51
C ASP A 11 8.57 5.27 7.86
N TYR A 12 7.38 4.71 7.70
CA TYR A 12 7.24 3.39 7.08
C TYR A 12 7.10 3.56 5.57
N GLY A 13 8.23 3.42 4.86
CA GLY A 13 8.25 3.31 3.39
C GLY A 13 8.38 4.62 2.61
N ILE A 14 8.87 5.70 3.22
CA ILE A 14 9.04 7.01 2.56
C ILE A 14 10.29 7.05 1.65
N GLU A 15 11.31 6.24 1.92
CA GLU A 15 12.58 6.28 1.19
C GLU A 15 12.81 5.11 0.23
N ARG A 16 12.06 4.00 0.36
CA ARG A 16 12.21 2.82 -0.50
C ARG A 16 11.02 2.63 -1.43
N SER A 17 11.34 2.36 -2.69
CA SER A 17 10.37 1.81 -3.64
C SER A 17 10.17 0.33 -3.36
N TRP A 18 8.94 -0.14 -3.36
CA TRP A 18 8.60 -1.53 -3.07
C TRP A 18 8.05 -2.22 -4.31
N GLY A 19 8.40 -3.49 -4.49
CA GLY A 19 7.68 -4.33 -5.43
C GLY A 19 6.25 -4.56 -4.91
N TYR A 20 5.24 -4.42 -5.77
CA TYR A 20 3.85 -4.69 -5.39
C TYR A 20 3.69 -6.11 -4.82
N GLN A 21 4.37 -7.08 -5.44
CA GLN A 21 4.41 -8.46 -4.97
C GLN A 21 5.22 -8.62 -3.69
N GLU A 22 6.37 -7.96 -3.59
CA GLU A 22 7.22 -8.02 -2.40
C GLU A 22 6.48 -7.50 -1.17
N LEU A 23 5.80 -6.36 -1.31
CA LEU A 23 4.94 -5.80 -0.28
C LEU A 23 3.79 -6.76 0.05
N ALA A 24 3.14 -7.36 -0.95
CA ALA A 24 2.08 -8.32 -0.70
C ALA A 24 2.57 -9.56 0.10
N ILE A 25 3.76 -10.09 -0.20
CA ILE A 25 4.34 -11.22 0.53
C ILE A 25 4.70 -10.80 1.96
N LEU A 26 5.18 -9.57 2.18
CA LEU A 26 5.45 -9.03 3.51
C LEU A 26 4.21 -9.00 4.40
N TYR A 27 3.04 -8.63 3.85
CA TYR A 27 1.78 -8.67 4.59
C TYR A 27 1.21 -10.09 4.72
N PHE A 28 1.46 -10.95 3.74
CA PHE A 28 0.90 -12.30 3.69
C PHE A 28 2.01 -13.35 3.53
N PRO A 29 2.88 -13.56 4.55
CA PRO A 29 4.03 -14.46 4.44
C PRO A 29 3.63 -15.93 4.29
N HIS A 30 2.42 -16.29 4.74
CA HIS A 30 1.88 -17.65 4.64
C HIS A 30 1.19 -17.94 3.29
N ILE A 31 1.07 -16.95 2.41
CA ILE A 31 0.32 -17.08 1.17
C ILE A 31 1.27 -17.04 -0.03
N LYS A 32 0.98 -17.84 -1.06
CA LYS A 32 1.73 -17.84 -2.32
C LYS A 32 1.78 -16.43 -2.93
N PRO A 33 2.90 -16.02 -3.56
CA PRO A 33 3.08 -14.66 -4.09
C PRO A 33 1.96 -14.20 -5.03
N GLU A 34 1.45 -15.10 -5.88
CA GLU A 34 0.35 -14.83 -6.80
C GLU A 34 -1.00 -14.62 -6.09
N SER A 35 -1.21 -15.31 -4.96
CA SER A 35 -2.41 -15.13 -4.14
C SER A 35 -2.30 -13.89 -3.26
N ALA A 36 -1.12 -13.62 -2.70
CA ALA A 36 -0.85 -12.43 -1.90
C ALA A 36 -1.09 -11.15 -2.72
N THR A 37 -0.60 -11.09 -3.96
CA THR A 37 -0.83 -9.95 -4.87
C THR A 37 -2.30 -9.75 -5.20
N ARG A 38 -3.04 -10.83 -5.46
CA ARG A 38 -4.50 -10.80 -5.66
C ARG A 38 -5.23 -10.32 -4.41
N GLN A 39 -4.82 -10.77 -3.24
CA GLN A 39 -5.42 -10.40 -1.97
C GLN A 39 -5.20 -8.92 -1.65
N LEU A 40 -3.97 -8.42 -1.85
CA LEU A 40 -3.64 -7.00 -1.75
C LEU A 40 -4.48 -6.16 -2.74
N GLY A 41 -4.63 -6.64 -3.99
CA GLY A 41 -5.43 -5.95 -5.01
C GLY A 41 -6.92 -5.89 -4.66
N ARG A 42 -7.48 -6.99 -4.14
CA ARG A 42 -8.83 -7.00 -3.58
C ARG A 42 -8.97 -6.02 -2.44
N TRP A 43 -7.99 -5.97 -1.54
CA TRP A 43 -8.00 -5.06 -0.41
C TRP A 43 -8.04 -3.59 -0.83
N ILE A 44 -7.21 -3.21 -1.81
CA ILE A 44 -7.22 -1.87 -2.41
C ILE A 44 -8.58 -1.59 -3.07
N SER A 45 -9.16 -2.57 -3.76
CA SER A 45 -10.47 -2.42 -4.40
C SER A 45 -11.63 -2.30 -3.40
N VAL A 46 -11.55 -2.96 -2.25
CA VAL A 46 -12.55 -2.88 -1.17
C VAL A 46 -12.44 -1.53 -0.46
N SER A 47 -11.21 -1.05 -0.28
CA SER A 47 -10.91 0.20 0.44
C SER A 47 -10.94 1.39 -0.51
N ARG A 48 -12.12 2.00 -0.71
CA ARG A 48 -12.28 3.18 -1.59
C ARG A 48 -11.37 4.34 -1.20
N GLU A 49 -11.14 4.54 0.10
CA GLU A 49 -10.23 5.58 0.58
C GLU A 49 -8.78 5.33 0.12
N LEU A 50 -8.28 4.11 0.32
CA LEU A 50 -6.94 3.72 -0.12
C LEU A 50 -6.80 3.83 -1.65
N MET A 51 -7.81 3.38 -2.40
CA MET A 51 -7.84 3.53 -3.84
C MET A 51 -7.76 5.00 -4.26
N SER A 52 -8.54 5.88 -3.63
CA SER A 52 -8.54 7.31 -3.93
C SER A 52 -7.16 7.94 -3.69
N GLN A 53 -6.53 7.63 -2.55
CA GLN A 53 -5.18 8.12 -2.24
C GLN A 53 -4.13 7.58 -3.22
N LEU A 54 -4.20 6.29 -3.57
CA LEU A 54 -3.31 5.69 -4.57
C LEU A 54 -3.48 6.35 -5.94
N THR A 55 -4.71 6.58 -6.39
CA THR A 55 -5.00 7.28 -7.65
C THR A 55 -4.49 8.73 -7.63
N ALA A 56 -4.66 9.45 -6.52
CA ALA A 56 -4.09 10.79 -6.34
C ALA A 56 -2.55 10.79 -6.43
N ASN A 57 -1.91 9.70 -5.98
CA ASN A 57 -0.48 9.45 -6.12
C ASN A 57 -0.09 8.84 -7.50
N GLY A 58 -0.99 8.84 -8.48
CA GLY A 58 -0.72 8.36 -9.84
C GLY A 58 -0.59 6.83 -9.97
N TRP A 59 -1.13 6.08 -9.02
CA TRP A 59 -1.16 4.61 -9.09
C TRP A 59 -2.07 4.16 -10.24
N LYS A 60 -1.57 3.21 -11.04
CA LYS A 60 -2.31 2.58 -12.13
C LYS A 60 -2.31 1.06 -11.93
N PRO A 61 -3.45 0.39 -12.14
CA PRO A 61 -3.51 -1.06 -12.09
C PRO A 61 -2.56 -1.66 -13.13
N GLY A 62 -1.79 -2.67 -12.73
CA GLY A 62 -0.81 -3.36 -13.58
C GLY A 62 0.66 -2.95 -13.38
N ARG A 63 0.94 -1.88 -12.62
CA ARG A 63 2.32 -1.51 -12.30
C ARG A 63 2.85 -2.37 -11.16
N LYS A 64 3.93 -3.13 -11.43
CA LYS A 64 4.58 -4.01 -10.45
C LYS A 64 5.41 -3.27 -9.39
N LEU A 65 5.60 -1.97 -9.55
CA LEU A 65 6.42 -1.12 -8.68
C LEU A 65 5.53 -0.07 -8.01
N LEU A 66 5.60 -0.03 -6.69
CA LEU A 66 4.97 0.98 -5.86
C LEU A 66 5.99 2.08 -5.56
N THR A 67 5.59 3.32 -5.80
CA THR A 67 6.38 4.47 -5.33
C THR A 67 6.35 4.53 -3.81
N PRO A 68 7.36 5.12 -3.16
CA PRO A 68 7.37 5.26 -1.70
C PRO A 68 6.10 5.90 -1.15
N LYS A 69 5.55 6.92 -1.84
CA LYS A 69 4.27 7.54 -1.48
C LYS A 69 3.09 6.56 -1.51
N GLN A 70 3.04 5.67 -2.50
CA GLN A 70 1.99 4.65 -2.61
C GLN A 70 2.12 3.58 -1.52
N ALA A 71 3.35 3.15 -1.25
CA ALA A 71 3.64 2.20 -0.19
C ALA A 71 3.28 2.79 1.19
N ALA A 72 3.62 4.06 1.44
CA ALA A 72 3.26 4.77 2.66
C ALA A 72 1.73 4.85 2.86
N CYS A 73 0.95 5.12 1.81
CA CYS A 73 -0.52 5.06 1.90
C CYS A 73 -1.01 3.67 2.31
N ILE A 74 -0.39 2.61 1.77
CA ILE A 74 -0.71 1.22 2.13
C ILE A 74 -0.37 0.94 3.59
N PHE A 75 0.85 1.26 4.04
CA PHE A 75 1.28 1.09 5.45
C PHE A 75 0.44 1.87 6.44
N ARG A 76 0.00 3.08 6.06
CA ARG A 76 -0.87 3.89 6.90
C ARG A 76 -2.27 3.28 7.10
N HIS A 77 -2.75 2.55 6.10
CA HIS A 77 -4.09 1.97 6.11
C HIS A 77 -4.13 0.52 6.64
N LEU A 78 -3.11 -0.28 6.32
CA LEU A 78 -2.99 -1.68 6.72
C LEU A 78 -2.12 -1.89 7.97
N GLY A 79 -1.31 -0.91 8.36
CA GLY A 79 -0.31 -1.03 9.43
C GLY A 79 1.06 -1.54 8.91
N PRO A 80 2.10 -1.57 9.76
CA PRO A 80 3.40 -2.11 9.37
C PRO A 80 3.32 -3.63 9.14
N PRO A 81 3.99 -4.16 8.10
CA PRO A 81 4.02 -5.59 7.84
C PRO A 81 4.86 -6.28 8.91
N GLY A 82 4.28 -7.25 9.62
CA GLY A 82 4.99 -8.06 10.62
C GLY A 82 4.78 -7.67 12.09
N CYS A 83 3.66 -7.04 12.46
CA CYS A 83 3.12 -7.13 13.82
C CYS A 83 2.14 -8.30 13.95
#